data_AF-A0A354U9L2-F1
#
_entry.id   AF-A0A354U9L2-F1
#
_cell.length_a   1.000
_cell.length_b   1.000
_cell.length_c   1.000
_cell.angle_alpha   90.00
_cell.angle_beta   90.00
_cell.angle_gamma   90.00
#
_symmetry.space_group_name_H-M   'P 1'
#
loop_
_entity.id
_entity.type
_entity.pdbx_description
1 polymer ?
#
loop_
_entity_poly.entity_id
_entity_poly.type
_entity_poly.pdbx_seq_one_letter_code
_entity_poly.pdbx_strand_id
1 'polypeptide(L)'
;MKKLLAFTALAFTAALSAADFRIDIAGGDNLSFAPGEVSENVTLGQAGWLGAKKDQRLCAQAKVSDAWREYSFSFTPKSSGKATIQLMSSDAKTFVACDNIRVTSGIPNGSFEQLRPDGTPSGWWKMRDARVVVGGSAADGKNYVLAAHNDRWTRQFDCTAGVPVTVRFSARREGK
;
A
#
# COMPACT_ATOMS: atom_id res chain seq x y z
N MET A 1 39.75 -31.84 -15.36
CA MET A 1 38.64 -32.41 -14.55
C MET A 1 38.14 -31.33 -13.58
N LYS A 2 36.84 -31.14 -13.51
CA LYS A 2 36.12 -29.95 -12.98
C LYS A 2 36.34 -29.73 -11.48
N LYS A 3 36.66 -28.48 -11.08
CA LYS A 3 36.60 -28.02 -9.68
C LYS A 3 35.14 -27.71 -9.35
N LEU A 4 34.59 -28.39 -8.34
CA LEU A 4 33.24 -28.16 -7.84
C LEU A 4 33.30 -26.99 -6.84
N LEU A 5 32.72 -25.84 -7.19
CA LEU A 5 32.49 -24.73 -6.26
C LEU A 5 31.16 -24.97 -5.56
N ALA A 6 31.22 -25.25 -4.25
CA ALA A 6 30.04 -25.31 -3.40
C ALA A 6 29.61 -23.88 -3.05
N PHE A 7 28.45 -23.46 -3.55
CA PHE A 7 27.79 -22.24 -3.09
C PHE A 7 27.03 -22.56 -1.80
N THR A 8 27.54 -22.08 -0.67
CA THR A 8 26.82 -22.07 0.60
C THR A 8 25.71 -21.02 0.52
N ALA A 9 24.46 -21.45 0.35
CA ALA A 9 23.30 -20.58 0.48
C ALA A 9 23.14 -20.18 1.95
N LEU A 10 23.50 -18.94 2.29
CA LEU A 10 23.17 -18.36 3.59
C LEU A 10 21.65 -18.12 3.60
N ALA A 11 20.90 -19.00 4.27
CA ALA A 11 19.49 -18.79 4.53
C ALA A 11 19.36 -17.64 5.55
N PHE A 12 19.19 -16.42 5.07
CA PHE A 12 18.74 -15.31 5.91
C PHE A 12 17.27 -15.57 6.27
N THR A 13 17.03 -16.14 7.44
CA THR A 13 15.74 -16.01 8.12
C THR A 13 15.59 -14.57 8.55
N ALA A 14 15.08 -13.72 7.65
CA ALA A 14 14.62 -12.40 8.02
C ALA A 14 13.48 -12.59 9.03
N ALA A 15 13.77 -12.33 10.31
CA ALA A 15 12.72 -12.14 11.29
C ALA A 15 11.81 -11.03 10.78
N LEU A 16 10.56 -11.36 10.43
CA LEU A 16 9.53 -10.39 10.11
C LEU A 16 9.29 -9.56 11.37
N SER A 17 10.04 -8.47 11.55
CA SER A 17 9.52 -7.38 12.35
C SER A 17 8.26 -6.89 11.61
N ALA A 18 7.13 -6.92 12.30
CA ALA A 18 5.85 -6.52 11.74
C ALA A 18 6.00 -5.16 11.07
N ALA A 19 5.64 -5.07 9.79
CA ALA A 19 5.59 -3.79 9.09
C ALA A 19 4.51 -2.93 9.75
N ASP A 20 4.73 -1.63 9.88
CA ASP A 20 3.75 -0.77 10.54
C ASP A 20 2.58 -0.44 9.60
N PHE A 21 2.85 -0.29 8.30
CA PHE A 21 1.85 0.07 7.31
C PHE A 21 1.75 -0.95 6.18
N ARG A 22 0.55 -1.13 5.65
CA ARG A 22 0.24 -2.05 4.56
C ARG A 22 -0.70 -1.41 3.55
N ILE A 23 -0.34 -1.53 2.27
CA ILE A 23 -1.21 -1.24 1.14
C ILE A 23 -1.54 -2.52 0.42
N ASP A 24 -2.83 -2.81 0.28
CA ASP A 24 -3.28 -3.88 -0.61
C ASP A 24 -3.69 -3.31 -1.97
N ILE A 25 -3.25 -3.96 -3.04
CA ILE A 25 -3.82 -3.79 -4.38
C ILE A 25 -4.63 -5.05 -4.68
N ALA A 26 -5.95 -4.92 -4.81
CA ALA A 26 -6.87 -6.02 -5.08
C ALA A 26 -7.52 -5.87 -6.45
N GLY A 27 -7.51 -6.94 -7.24
CA GLY A 27 -8.07 -6.96 -8.59
C GLY A 27 -9.48 -7.53 -8.70
N GLY A 28 -10.06 -8.00 -7.59
CA GLY A 28 -11.27 -8.82 -7.64
C GLY A 28 -11.02 -10.12 -8.39
N ASP A 29 -12.03 -10.65 -9.08
CA ASP A 29 -11.93 -11.97 -9.73
C ASP A 29 -11.20 -11.97 -11.09
N ASN A 30 -10.98 -10.80 -11.71
CA ASN A 30 -10.57 -10.70 -13.13
C ASN A 30 -9.23 -10.01 -13.37
N LEU A 31 -8.54 -9.58 -12.31
CA LEU A 31 -7.31 -8.81 -12.44
C LEU A 31 -6.23 -9.38 -11.53
N SER A 32 -5.18 -9.88 -12.17
CA SER A 32 -3.99 -10.42 -11.52
C SER A 32 -2.78 -9.50 -11.76
N PHE A 33 -1.78 -9.60 -10.89
CA PHE A 33 -0.63 -8.70 -10.88
C PHE A 33 0.69 -9.46 -10.78
N ALA A 34 1.70 -8.94 -11.47
CA ALA A 34 3.10 -9.29 -11.22
C ALA A 34 3.72 -8.22 -10.28
N PRO A 35 4.35 -8.61 -9.17
CA PRO A 35 5.06 -7.66 -8.31
C PRO A 35 6.26 -7.08 -9.06
N GLY A 36 6.57 -5.81 -8.80
CA GLY A 36 7.72 -5.10 -9.35
C GLY A 36 8.70 -4.65 -8.27
N GLU A 37 9.39 -3.55 -8.54
CA GLU A 37 10.37 -2.94 -7.64
C GLU A 37 9.73 -2.30 -6.41
N VAL A 38 10.51 -2.17 -5.34
CA VAL A 38 10.13 -1.57 -4.07
C VAL A 38 11.21 -0.58 -3.63
N SER A 39 10.83 0.47 -2.91
CA SER A 39 11.77 1.35 -2.22
C SER A 39 12.37 0.67 -0.99
N GLU A 40 13.35 1.32 -0.38
CA GLU A 40 13.87 0.93 0.93
C GLU A 40 12.74 0.76 1.96
N ASN A 41 12.88 -0.21 2.86
CA ASN A 41 11.94 -0.52 3.94
C ASN A 41 10.53 -0.96 3.49
N VAL A 42 10.36 -1.28 2.20
CA VAL A 42 9.14 -1.85 1.65
C VAL A 42 9.38 -3.28 1.21
N THR A 43 8.41 -4.16 1.49
CA THR A 43 8.31 -5.49 0.90
C THR A 43 7.03 -5.58 0.09
N LEU A 44 7.04 -6.35 -1.00
CA LEU A 44 5.86 -6.56 -1.85
C LEU A 44 5.70 -8.05 -2.12
N GLY A 45 4.52 -8.57 -1.82
CA GLY A 45 4.22 -9.98 -2.03
C GLY A 45 2.78 -10.22 -2.48
N GLN A 46 2.57 -11.38 -3.09
CA GLN A 46 1.23 -11.89 -3.39
C GLN A 46 0.56 -12.39 -2.10
N ALA A 47 -0.76 -12.26 -2.01
CA ALA A 47 -1.56 -12.72 -0.88
C ALA A 47 -1.66 -14.25 -0.85
N GLY A 48 -0.64 -14.92 -0.29
CA GLY A 48 -0.52 -16.39 -0.30
C GLY A 48 -1.74 -17.13 0.27
N TRP A 49 -2.45 -16.53 1.22
CA TRP A 49 -3.68 -17.09 1.81
C TRP A 49 -4.85 -17.23 0.82
N LEU A 50 -4.77 -16.63 -0.37
CA LEU A 50 -5.76 -16.80 -1.43
C LEU A 50 -5.50 -18.01 -2.35
N GLY A 51 -4.45 -18.79 -2.08
CA GLY A 51 -4.15 -20.01 -2.84
C GLY A 51 -3.96 -19.72 -4.34
N ALA A 52 -4.78 -20.36 -5.18
CA ALA A 52 -4.74 -20.17 -6.63
C ALA A 52 -4.95 -18.71 -7.08
N LYS A 53 -5.67 -17.90 -6.28
CA LYS A 53 -5.95 -16.48 -6.55
C LYS A 53 -4.92 -15.53 -5.91
N LYS A 54 -3.79 -16.03 -5.42
CA LYS A 54 -2.77 -15.20 -4.73
C LYS A 54 -2.30 -14.00 -5.54
N ASP A 55 -2.29 -14.10 -6.87
CA ASP A 55 -1.85 -13.02 -7.74
C ASP A 55 -2.92 -11.95 -8.01
N GLN A 56 -4.16 -12.15 -7.54
CA GLN A 56 -5.23 -11.15 -7.60
C GLN A 56 -5.18 -10.15 -6.44
N ARG A 57 -4.20 -10.31 -5.53
CA ARG A 57 -3.95 -9.36 -4.46
C ARG A 57 -2.46 -9.23 -4.15
N LEU A 58 -1.94 -8.02 -4.25
CA LEU A 58 -0.61 -7.67 -3.78
C LEU A 58 -0.70 -6.97 -2.42
N CYS A 59 0.28 -7.23 -1.56
CA CYS A 59 0.41 -6.65 -0.23
C CYS A 59 1.78 -5.97 -0.16
N ALA A 60 1.79 -4.65 -0.25
CA ALA A 60 2.97 -3.83 0.03
C ALA A 60 3.01 -3.55 1.54
N GLN A 61 4.12 -3.82 2.18
CA GLN A 61 4.32 -3.66 3.62
C GLN A 61 5.52 -2.75 3.86
N ALA A 62 5.30 -1.62 4.53
CA ALA A 62 6.30 -0.60 4.83
C ALA A 62 6.58 -0.52 6.33
N LYS A 63 7.86 -0.49 6.70
CA LYS A 63 8.28 -0.11 8.05
C LYS A 63 8.38 1.41 8.11
N VAL A 64 7.52 2.06 8.89
CA VAL A 64 7.41 3.52 8.88
C VAL A 64 8.17 4.15 10.05
N SER A 65 8.63 5.40 9.88
CA SER A 65 9.23 6.20 10.97
C SER A 65 8.21 7.11 11.64
N ASP A 66 8.62 7.85 12.65
CA ASP A 66 7.77 8.84 13.33
C ASP A 66 7.66 10.15 12.54
N ALA A 67 8.61 10.41 11.63
CA ALA A 67 8.53 11.48 10.64
C ALA A 67 7.90 10.97 9.33
N TRP A 68 7.28 11.89 8.58
CA TRP A 68 6.83 11.61 7.22
C TRP A 68 8.00 11.20 6.34
N ARG A 69 7.86 10.05 5.69
CA ARG A 69 8.77 9.59 4.65
C ARG A 69 7.96 9.08 3.47
N GLU A 70 8.53 9.24 2.28
CA GLU A 70 7.98 8.69 1.05
C GLU A 70 8.44 7.23 0.89
N TYR A 71 7.52 6.38 0.44
CA TYR A 71 7.73 4.99 0.09
C TYR A 71 7.16 4.74 -1.30
N SER A 72 7.65 3.70 -1.96
CA SER A 72 7.11 3.30 -3.26
C SER A 72 7.18 1.81 -3.51
N PHE A 73 6.28 1.34 -4.35
CA PHE A 73 6.37 0.03 -4.98
C PHE A 73 5.75 0.08 -6.37
N SER A 74 6.07 -0.90 -7.19
CA SER A 74 5.49 -1.05 -8.52
C SER A 74 4.91 -2.44 -8.75
N PHE A 75 4.02 -2.54 -9.72
CA PHE A 75 3.46 -3.81 -10.17
C PHE A 75 3.03 -3.69 -11.64
N THR A 76 2.88 -4.83 -12.31
CA THR A 76 2.34 -4.88 -13.67
C THR A 76 1.01 -5.63 -13.68
N PRO A 77 -0.10 -5.02 -14.10
CA PRO A 77 -1.37 -5.71 -14.32
C PRO A 77 -1.26 -6.72 -15.47
N LYS A 78 -1.78 -7.93 -15.28
CA LYS A 78 -1.83 -8.95 -16.34
C LYS A 78 -3.02 -8.78 -17.29
N SER A 79 -4.03 -8.03 -16.86
CA SER A 79 -5.23 -7.65 -17.64
C SER A 79 -5.57 -6.19 -17.37
N SER A 80 -6.44 -5.60 -18.20
CA SER A 80 -6.95 -4.24 -17.97
C SER A 80 -8.19 -4.30 -17.07
N GLY A 81 -8.37 -3.30 -16.22
CA GLY A 81 -9.54 -3.24 -15.33
C GLY A 81 -9.36 -2.25 -14.19
N LYS A 82 -10.31 -2.29 -13.24
CA LYS A 82 -10.27 -1.47 -12.03
C LYS A 82 -9.61 -2.22 -10.89
N ALA A 83 -8.47 -1.72 -10.43
CA ALA A 83 -7.85 -2.18 -9.19
C ALA A 83 -8.42 -1.40 -8.01
N THR A 84 -8.44 -2.03 -6.85
CA THR A 84 -8.80 -1.42 -5.58
C THR A 84 -7.55 -1.28 -4.70
N ILE A 85 -7.20 -0.06 -4.31
CA ILE A 85 -6.18 0.22 -3.30
C ILE A 85 -6.83 0.27 -1.92
N GLN A 86 -6.25 -0.42 -0.94
CA GLN A 86 -6.69 -0.38 0.47
C GLN A 86 -5.51 0.03 1.36
N LEU A 87 -5.71 1.07 2.15
CA LEU A 87 -4.75 1.60 3.10
C LEU A 87 -5.07 1.04 4.48
N MET A 88 -4.09 0.40 5.13
CA MET A 88 -4.26 -0.19 6.45
C MET A 88 -2.95 -0.30 7.21
N SER A 89 -3.01 -0.45 8.53
CA SER A 89 -1.87 -0.91 9.32
C SER A 89 -1.72 -2.43 9.19
N SER A 90 -0.53 -2.97 9.45
CA SER A 90 -0.40 -4.42 9.61
C SER A 90 -0.88 -4.90 10.99
N ASP A 91 -1.08 -3.98 11.95
CA ASP A 91 -1.60 -4.26 13.29
C ASP A 91 -3.06 -3.79 13.45
N ALA A 92 -3.84 -4.55 14.22
CA ALA A 92 -5.28 -4.32 14.37
C ALA A 92 -5.65 -3.14 15.28
N LYS A 93 -4.74 -2.70 16.15
CA LYS A 93 -5.00 -1.65 17.15
C LYS A 93 -4.24 -0.37 16.86
N THR A 94 -3.20 -0.44 16.03
CA THR A 94 -2.30 0.66 15.76
C THR A 94 -2.72 1.37 14.50
N PHE A 95 -3.16 2.61 14.64
CA PHE A 95 -3.37 3.50 13.51
C PHE A 95 -2.03 4.03 12.99
N VAL A 96 -1.95 4.16 11.67
CA VAL A 96 -0.80 4.74 10.98
C VAL A 96 -1.30 5.84 10.06
N ALA A 97 -0.55 6.94 10.03
CA ALA A 97 -0.85 8.08 9.18
C ALA A 97 -0.32 7.85 7.76
N CYS A 98 -1.16 8.14 6.77
CA CYS A 98 -0.84 8.05 5.36
C CYS A 98 -1.34 9.27 4.60
N ASP A 99 -0.55 9.73 3.64
CA ASP A 99 -0.82 10.92 2.85
C ASP A 99 -0.12 10.87 1.46
N ASN A 100 -0.45 11.80 0.58
CA ASN A 100 0.21 12.07 -0.70
C ASN A 100 0.36 10.83 -1.60
N ILE A 101 -0.72 10.07 -1.74
CA ILE A 101 -0.76 8.89 -2.59
C ILE A 101 -0.79 9.30 -4.06
N ARG A 102 0.19 8.81 -4.81
CA ARG A 102 0.34 9.04 -6.25
C ARG A 102 0.47 7.70 -6.94
N VAL A 103 -0.32 7.51 -7.99
CA VAL A 103 -0.30 6.31 -8.84
C VAL A 103 -0.03 6.78 -10.26
N THR A 104 0.90 6.14 -10.98
CA THR A 104 1.27 6.58 -12.35
C THR A 104 0.12 6.49 -13.34
N SER A 105 -0.82 5.56 -13.17
CA SER A 105 -2.06 5.50 -13.95
C SER A 105 -3.12 6.53 -13.53
N GLY A 106 -2.83 7.32 -12.48
CA GLY A 106 -3.72 8.31 -11.91
C GLY A 106 -4.50 7.78 -10.71
N ILE A 107 -4.50 8.54 -9.62
CA ILE A 107 -5.43 8.37 -8.50
C ILE A 107 -5.96 9.75 -8.10
N PRO A 108 -7.28 9.99 -8.16
CA PRO A 108 -7.80 11.29 -7.76
C PRO A 108 -7.76 11.44 -6.23
N ASN A 109 -7.55 12.67 -5.77
CA ASN A 109 -7.60 13.05 -4.35
C ASN A 109 -6.71 12.18 -3.45
N GLY A 110 -5.48 11.89 -3.89
CA GLY A 110 -4.51 11.11 -3.10
C GLY A 110 -3.84 11.87 -1.95
N SER A 111 -3.96 13.20 -1.92
CA SER A 111 -3.57 14.08 -0.80
C SER A 111 -4.73 14.41 0.14
N PHE A 112 -5.92 13.85 -0.09
CA PHE A 112 -7.07 13.96 0.83
C PHE A 112 -7.59 15.38 1.11
N GLU A 113 -7.16 16.39 0.34
CA GLU A 113 -7.57 17.78 0.52
C GLU A 113 -9.04 18.05 0.13
N GLN A 114 -9.62 17.24 -0.76
CA GLN A 114 -11.01 17.39 -1.16
C GLN A 114 -11.91 16.55 -0.25
N LEU A 115 -12.71 17.20 0.59
CA LEU A 115 -13.65 16.54 1.50
C LEU A 115 -15.09 16.59 0.97
N ARG A 116 -15.88 15.58 1.31
CA ARG A 116 -17.33 15.57 1.18
C ARG A 116 -17.99 16.32 2.35
N PRO A 117 -19.30 16.66 2.27
CA PRO A 117 -20.02 17.27 3.38
C PRO A 117 -19.98 16.49 4.70
N ASP A 118 -19.82 15.16 4.64
CA ASP A 118 -19.68 14.28 5.81
C ASP A 118 -18.24 14.23 6.39
N GLY A 119 -17.34 15.05 5.86
CA GLY A 119 -15.94 15.13 6.26
C GLY A 119 -15.05 14.05 5.66
N THR A 120 -15.57 13.06 4.92
CA THR A 120 -14.73 12.01 4.32
C THR A 120 -14.00 12.51 3.06
N PRO A 121 -12.79 12.04 2.74
CA PRO A 121 -12.13 12.40 1.49
C PRO A 121 -12.94 11.95 0.27
N SER A 122 -13.20 12.89 -0.65
CA SER A 122 -13.98 12.67 -1.86
C SER A 122 -13.41 11.54 -2.69
N GLY A 123 -14.26 10.57 -3.04
CA GLY A 123 -13.90 9.38 -3.82
C GLY A 123 -13.09 8.33 -3.05
N TRP A 124 -12.93 8.47 -1.73
CA TRP A 124 -12.47 7.41 -0.85
C TRP A 124 -13.65 6.88 -0.03
N TRP A 125 -13.60 5.62 0.37
CA TRP A 125 -14.57 5.00 1.26
C TRP A 125 -13.85 4.39 2.45
N LYS A 126 -14.41 4.64 3.64
CA LYS A 126 -13.88 4.08 4.87
C LYS A 126 -14.52 2.73 5.17
N MET A 127 -13.74 1.87 5.80
CA MET A 127 -14.24 0.73 6.57
C MET A 127 -14.15 1.07 8.05
N ARG A 128 -15.21 0.75 8.79
CA ARG A 128 -15.28 0.93 10.25
C ARG A 128 -14.86 2.34 10.68
N ASP A 129 -13.88 2.46 11.58
CA ASP A 129 -13.52 3.69 12.26
C ASP A 129 -12.27 4.35 11.65
N ALA A 130 -12.01 4.13 10.35
CA ALA A 130 -10.94 4.82 9.65
C ALA A 130 -11.17 6.34 9.72
N ARG A 131 -10.10 7.10 9.97
CA ARG A 131 -10.21 8.52 10.33
C ARG A 131 -9.52 9.39 9.30
N VAL A 132 -9.98 10.63 9.22
CA VAL A 132 -9.30 11.72 8.54
C VAL A 132 -8.89 12.72 9.61
N VAL A 133 -7.70 13.28 9.47
CA VAL A 133 -7.23 14.42 10.26
C VAL A 133 -7.30 15.64 9.36
N VAL A 134 -7.99 16.67 9.81
CA VAL A 134 -8.20 17.92 9.06
C VAL A 134 -7.38 19.03 9.69
N GLY A 135 -6.65 19.81 8.88
CA GLY A 135 -5.85 20.94 9.38
C GLY A 135 -4.59 20.52 10.15
N GLY A 136 -4.10 19.31 9.95
CA GLY A 136 -2.89 18.80 10.59
C GLY A 136 -1.61 19.09 9.82
N SER A 137 -0.48 18.62 10.35
CA SER A 137 0.81 18.62 9.66
C SER A 137 0.90 17.42 8.72
N ALA A 138 0.20 17.51 7.59
CA ALA A 138 0.20 16.51 6.52
C ALA A 138 1.53 16.50 5.74
N ALA A 139 1.77 15.45 4.95
CA ALA A 139 2.93 15.39 4.07
C ALA A 139 2.74 16.24 2.81
N ASP A 140 1.50 16.41 2.37
CA ASP A 140 1.05 17.36 1.36
C ASP A 140 -0.22 18.06 1.87
N GLY A 141 -0.37 19.36 1.61
CA GLY A 141 -1.53 20.11 2.09
C GLY A 141 -1.68 20.15 3.62
N LYS A 142 -2.88 19.83 4.11
CA LYS A 142 -3.29 19.95 5.52
C LYS A 142 -4.03 18.72 6.04
N ASN A 143 -4.53 17.85 5.17
CA ASN A 143 -5.33 16.71 5.56
C ASN A 143 -4.55 15.42 5.34
N TYR A 144 -4.77 14.43 6.19
CA TYR A 144 -4.24 13.09 5.98
C TYR A 144 -5.18 12.06 6.58
N VAL A 145 -4.96 10.79 6.25
CA VAL A 145 -5.79 9.70 6.78
C VAL A 145 -5.05 8.86 7.80
N LEU A 146 -5.82 8.32 8.74
CA LEU A 146 -5.37 7.31 9.70
C LEU A 146 -6.05 5.99 9.36
N ALA A 147 -5.26 4.92 9.29
CA ALA A 147 -5.78 3.57 9.05
C ALA A 147 -5.19 2.54 10.01
N ALA A 148 -6.02 1.61 10.48
CA ALA A 148 -5.62 0.41 11.20
C ALA A 148 -5.97 -0.84 10.37
N HIS A 149 -5.57 -2.06 10.79
CA HIS A 149 -5.77 -3.25 9.96
C HIS A 149 -7.24 -3.48 9.53
N ASN A 150 -8.23 -3.16 10.36
CA ASN A 150 -9.65 -3.31 10.02
C ASN A 150 -10.35 -1.98 9.72
N ASP A 151 -9.68 -0.86 10.00
CA ASP A 151 -10.19 0.51 9.87
C ASP A 151 -9.49 1.16 8.68
N ARG A 152 -10.01 0.90 7.48
CA ARG A 152 -9.29 1.08 6.22
C ARG A 152 -9.85 2.23 5.41
N TRP A 153 -9.00 2.82 4.57
CA TRP A 153 -9.43 3.65 3.46
C TRP A 153 -9.27 2.90 2.16
N THR A 154 -10.27 2.98 1.29
CA THR A 154 -10.29 2.26 0.02
C THR A 154 -10.61 3.20 -1.13
N ARG A 155 -9.97 2.97 -2.26
CA ARG A 155 -10.27 3.64 -3.53
C ARG A 155 -10.06 2.72 -4.72
N GLN A 156 -10.72 3.00 -5.83
CA GLN A 156 -10.48 2.36 -7.12
C GLN A 156 -9.73 3.28 -8.07
N PHE A 157 -8.91 2.67 -8.93
CA PHE A 157 -8.20 3.33 -10.02
C PHE A 157 -8.06 2.36 -11.20
N ASP A 158 -7.85 2.92 -12.38
CA ASP A 158 -7.75 2.14 -13.61
C ASP A 158 -6.33 1.60 -13.83
N CYS A 159 -6.28 0.39 -14.37
CA CYS A 159 -5.07 -0.33 -14.73
C CYS A 159 -5.17 -0.78 -16.20
N THR A 160 -4.05 -0.69 -16.91
CA THR A 160 -3.91 -1.19 -18.28
C THR A 160 -3.01 -2.41 -18.29
N ALA A 161 -3.42 -3.46 -19.01
CA ALA A 161 -2.65 -4.69 -19.14
C ALA A 161 -1.22 -4.40 -19.63
N GLY A 162 -0.22 -4.99 -18.96
CA GLY A 162 1.18 -4.89 -19.34
C GLY A 162 1.84 -3.53 -19.09
N VAL A 163 1.10 -2.51 -18.66
CA VAL A 163 1.67 -1.18 -18.33
C VAL A 163 2.09 -1.16 -16.86
N PRO A 164 3.37 -0.96 -16.53
CA PRO A 164 3.82 -0.88 -15.15
C PRO A 164 3.16 0.29 -14.41
N VAL A 165 2.67 0.00 -13.21
CA VAL A 165 2.08 0.98 -12.30
C VAL A 165 3.03 1.18 -11.13
N THR A 166 3.39 2.42 -10.83
CA THR A 166 4.13 2.79 -9.63
C THR A 166 3.20 3.50 -8.66
N VAL A 167 3.18 3.04 -7.42
CA VAL A 167 2.49 3.67 -6.30
C VAL A 167 3.56 4.34 -5.43
N ARG A 168 3.38 5.64 -5.17
CA ARG A 168 4.14 6.41 -4.18
C ARG A 168 3.19 6.88 -3.10
N PHE A 169 3.64 6.90 -1.86
CA PHE A 169 2.84 7.37 -0.74
C PHE A 169 3.76 7.85 0.39
N SER A 170 3.26 8.79 1.19
CA SER A 170 3.90 9.20 2.43
C SER A 170 3.24 8.50 3.61
N ALA A 171 4.04 8.03 4.55
CA ALA A 171 3.52 7.44 5.79
C ALA A 171 4.41 7.76 6.99
N ARG A 172 3.78 7.81 8.17
CA ARG A 172 4.45 7.91 9.47
C ARG A 172 3.63 7.23 10.56
N ARG A 173 4.25 6.86 11.66
CA ARG A 173 3.53 6.42 12.86
C ARG A 173 2.64 7.56 13.35
N GLU A 174 1.44 7.21 13.80
CA GLU A 174 0.65 8.15 14.58
C GLU A 174 1.33 8.31 15.95
N GLY A 175 1.61 9.55 16.34
CA GLY A 175 2.12 9.86 17.68
C GLY A 175 1.07 9.47 18.72
N LYS A 176 1.52 8.89 19.84
CA LYS A 176 0.65 8.64 21.00
C LYS A 176 0.14 9.95 21.59
#